data_AF-A0A0W0F0B2-F1
#
_entry.id   AF-A0A0W0F0B2-F1
#
_cell.length_a   1.000
_cell.length_b   1.000
_cell.length_c   1.000
_cell.angle_alpha   90.00
_cell.angle_beta   90.00
_cell.angle_gamma   90.00
#
_symmetry.space_group_name_H-M   'P 1'
#
loop_
_entity.id
_entity.type
_entity.pdbx_description
1 polymer ?
#
loop_
_entity_poly.entity_id
_entity_poly.type
_entity_poly.pdbx_seq_one_letter_code
_entity_poly.pdbx_strand_id
1 'polypeptide(L)'
;MSTRLFAIIVGIDQYKSGDTWNLQSCVDDAKRMRRWLRDDLGVPREHISMLLDEQASKQNIETELVNYLLHNDAIERGDAIFLYFACHGSLMKAPSEWLTSKLGRNSVEVLCSYDHDTKHSEGRVAGISAHSMNGFLHQLATVKGDNITLMIDSCFYPPDGRSHERQLTRWTSTNKAVPTDLTSGFFTSARRPLKLAFNNSRCTTHTIITACRLGGGAVEGKDGGKFTSTFLKNVRDVHLHSTPLHSLIERVSQEMDGQQPQCTGKGASHMLFGGIPFVPDERYVPVQYQAEKGVKIELGSLNGVAKGGEFSLYLHNYQGSRNPAIATVTVNDVYPTWCTGRSKFHYPIAALPRKCWALMNERPVVGTLLKKSCSALLHRIGIPQYRPEVHSQNRKAMSRAVSYEDMETEKRTFPDVSNESPVIKDVRRKKSISFAPLSKPAETFLVQAVA
;
A
#
# COMPACT_ATOMS: atom_id res chain seq x y z
N MET A 1 -9.55 5.54 -18.04
CA MET A 1 -9.82 5.71 -16.60
C MET A 1 -8.49 5.68 -15.87
N SER A 2 -8.32 6.50 -14.82
CA SER A 2 -7.12 6.44 -13.98
C SER A 2 -7.14 5.11 -13.24
N THR A 3 -6.10 4.30 -13.43
CA THR A 3 -5.94 3.05 -12.68
C THR A 3 -5.87 3.36 -11.18
N ARG A 4 -6.44 2.49 -10.35
CA ARG A 4 -6.40 2.57 -8.88
C ARG A 4 -5.48 1.48 -8.34
N LEU A 5 -5.08 1.60 -7.08
CA LEU A 5 -4.27 0.60 -6.39
C LEU A 5 -5.06 0.00 -5.24
N PHE A 6 -5.16 -1.33 -5.22
CA PHE A 6 -5.72 -2.14 -4.14
C PHE A 6 -4.62 -3.02 -3.54
N ALA A 7 -4.61 -3.19 -2.22
CA ALA A 7 -3.55 -3.92 -1.54
C ALA A 7 -4.06 -4.87 -0.45
N ILE A 8 -3.42 -6.04 -0.35
CA ILE A 8 -3.44 -6.87 0.87
C ILE A 8 -2.02 -6.87 1.44
N ILE A 9 -1.90 -6.51 2.72
CA ILE A 9 -0.63 -6.44 3.44
C ILE A 9 -0.69 -7.40 4.63
N VAL A 10 0.21 -8.38 4.65
CA VAL A 10 0.31 -9.40 5.69
C VAL A 10 1.62 -9.23 6.45
N GLY A 11 1.55 -9.17 7.78
CA GLY A 11 2.71 -9.07 8.67
C GLY A 11 2.54 -9.98 9.88
N ILE A 12 3.45 -10.93 10.08
CA ILE A 12 3.33 -11.96 11.14
C ILE A 12 4.60 -12.02 11.96
N ASP A 13 4.51 -11.52 13.20
CA ASP A 13 5.57 -11.62 14.19
C ASP A 13 5.34 -12.79 15.13
N GLN A 14 4.11 -12.95 15.59
CA GLN A 14 3.74 -14.00 16.54
C GLN A 14 3.21 -15.23 15.80
N TYR A 15 3.60 -16.42 16.25
CA TYR A 15 3.11 -17.69 15.74
C TYR A 15 2.44 -18.49 16.86
N LYS A 16 1.34 -19.15 16.52
CA LYS A 16 0.55 -19.96 17.45
C LYS A 16 1.29 -21.24 17.87
N SER A 17 2.10 -21.80 16.97
CA SER A 17 2.89 -23.00 17.26
C SER A 17 4.07 -22.67 18.15
N GLY A 18 4.18 -23.33 19.30
CA GLY A 18 5.34 -23.18 20.20
C GLY A 18 6.67 -23.69 19.62
N ASP A 19 6.65 -24.40 18.49
CA ASP A 19 7.87 -24.83 17.78
C ASP A 19 8.35 -23.78 16.77
N THR A 20 7.52 -22.78 16.47
CA THR A 20 7.87 -21.64 15.63
C THR A 20 8.22 -20.48 16.53
N TRP A 21 9.44 -20.01 16.39
CA TRP A 21 9.92 -18.86 17.14
C TRP A 21 9.32 -17.58 16.54
N ASN A 22 9.15 -16.56 17.39
CA ASN A 22 8.52 -15.30 16.97
C ASN A 22 9.53 -14.33 16.37
N LEU A 23 9.10 -13.61 15.34
CA LEU A 23 9.79 -12.47 14.75
C LEU A 23 9.43 -11.18 15.52
N GLN A 24 10.09 -10.08 15.20
CA GLN A 24 9.95 -8.81 15.92
C GLN A 24 9.55 -7.63 15.04
N SER A 25 9.63 -7.77 13.71
CA SER A 25 9.55 -6.63 12.80
C SER A 25 8.53 -6.74 11.66
N CYS A 26 7.96 -7.91 11.41
CA CYS A 26 7.05 -8.14 10.28
C CYS A 26 5.77 -7.31 10.37
N VAL A 27 5.20 -7.14 11.56
CA VAL A 27 4.01 -6.32 11.78
C VAL A 27 4.33 -4.85 11.55
N ASP A 28 5.47 -4.38 12.03
CA ASP A 28 5.90 -3.00 11.84
C ASP A 28 6.28 -2.69 10.40
N ASP A 29 6.89 -3.65 9.69
CA ASP A 29 7.13 -3.58 8.26
C ASP A 29 5.82 -3.43 7.47
N ALA A 30 4.81 -4.26 7.77
CA ALA A 30 3.48 -4.17 7.18
C ALA A 30 2.82 -2.79 7.43
N LYS A 31 2.93 -2.25 8.66
CA LYS A 31 2.43 -0.90 8.98
C LYS A 31 3.19 0.19 8.23
N ARG A 32 4.50 0.06 8.04
CA ARG A 32 5.32 1.01 7.25
C ARG A 32 4.93 0.97 5.77
N MET A 33 4.67 -0.21 5.23
CA MET A 33 4.20 -0.38 3.86
C MET A 33 2.82 0.27 3.66
N ARG A 34 1.85 0.04 4.58
CA ARG A 34 0.55 0.74 4.54
C ARG A 34 0.72 2.26 4.56
N ARG A 35 1.56 2.78 5.47
CA ARG A 35 1.81 4.23 5.57
C ARG A 35 2.36 4.78 4.28
N TRP A 36 3.34 4.13 3.66
CA TRP A 36 3.87 4.55 2.37
C TRP A 36 2.79 4.58 1.27
N LEU A 37 1.98 3.53 1.15
CA LEU A 37 0.89 3.52 0.16
C LEU A 37 -0.10 4.66 0.39
N ARG A 38 -0.50 4.92 1.63
CA ARG A 38 -1.50 5.96 1.94
C ARG A 38 -0.93 7.37 1.86
N ASP A 39 0.19 7.60 2.52
CA ASP A 39 0.74 8.93 2.78
C ASP A 39 1.56 9.44 1.57
N ASP A 40 2.31 8.55 0.91
CA ASP A 40 3.21 8.93 -0.18
C ASP A 40 2.55 8.70 -1.55
N LEU A 41 1.76 7.62 -1.72
CA LEU A 41 1.07 7.30 -2.99
C LEU A 41 -0.41 7.68 -3.02
N GLY A 42 -0.98 8.18 -1.92
CA GLY A 42 -2.37 8.63 -1.88
C GLY A 42 -3.42 7.52 -1.99
N VAL A 43 -3.06 6.27 -1.69
CA VAL A 43 -4.00 5.13 -1.78
C VAL A 43 -5.08 5.26 -0.69
N PRO A 44 -6.38 5.22 -1.05
CA PRO A 44 -7.47 5.27 -0.08
C PRO A 44 -7.40 4.14 0.95
N ARG A 45 -7.86 4.40 2.18
CA ARG A 45 -7.76 3.43 3.29
C ARG A 45 -8.57 2.16 3.00
N GLU A 46 -9.73 2.33 2.39
CA GLU A 46 -10.64 1.27 1.95
C GLU A 46 -10.04 0.36 0.87
N HIS A 47 -9.00 0.83 0.18
CA HIS A 47 -8.25 0.04 -0.82
C HIS A 47 -7.06 -0.72 -0.21
N ILE A 48 -6.86 -0.69 1.11
CA ILE A 48 -5.78 -1.42 1.79
C ILE A 48 -6.36 -2.32 2.88
N SER A 49 -6.32 -3.63 2.64
CA SER A 49 -6.59 -4.64 3.66
C SER A 49 -5.30 -5.05 4.38
N MET A 50 -5.39 -5.29 5.69
CA MET A 50 -4.27 -5.71 6.52
C MET A 50 -4.62 -6.94 7.35
N LEU A 51 -3.72 -7.92 7.38
CA LEU A 51 -3.79 -9.08 8.27
C LEU A 51 -2.51 -9.13 9.11
N LEU A 52 -2.64 -8.97 10.43
CA LEU A 52 -1.52 -8.89 11.37
C LEU A 52 -1.61 -9.98 12.44
N ASP A 53 -0.47 -10.64 12.72
CA ASP A 53 -0.35 -11.71 13.72
C ASP A 53 -1.52 -12.70 13.68
N GLU A 54 -2.29 -12.85 14.77
CA GLU A 54 -3.42 -13.79 14.89
C GLU A 54 -4.45 -13.67 13.76
N GLN A 55 -4.63 -12.46 13.21
CA GLN A 55 -5.55 -12.24 12.10
C GLN A 55 -5.08 -12.91 10.81
N ALA A 56 -3.77 -13.11 10.65
CA ALA A 56 -3.15 -13.73 9.49
C ALA A 56 -3.08 -15.26 9.61
N SER A 57 -4.19 -15.89 10.03
CA SER A 57 -4.38 -17.33 9.91
C SER A 57 -4.45 -17.75 8.43
N LYS A 58 -4.16 -19.02 8.13
CA LYS A 58 -4.26 -19.54 6.76
C LYS A 58 -5.64 -19.27 6.16
N GLN A 59 -6.69 -19.57 6.92
CA GLN A 59 -8.07 -19.39 6.48
C GLN A 59 -8.39 -17.91 6.19
N ASN A 60 -7.97 -16.99 7.05
CA ASN A 60 -8.22 -15.56 6.86
C ASN A 60 -7.45 -15.02 5.66
N ILE A 61 -6.19 -15.41 5.47
CA ILE A 61 -5.41 -15.01 4.28
C ILE A 61 -6.10 -15.51 3.01
N GLU A 62 -6.49 -16.78 2.94
CA GLU A 62 -7.19 -17.33 1.76
C GLU A 62 -8.54 -16.64 1.52
N THR A 63 -9.30 -16.40 2.58
CA THR A 63 -10.61 -15.72 2.50
C THR A 63 -10.43 -14.28 2.00
N GLU A 64 -9.43 -13.56 2.49
CA GLU A 64 -9.17 -12.19 2.07
C GLU A 64 -8.71 -12.13 0.60
N LEU A 65 -7.79 -13.01 0.19
CA LEU A 65 -7.37 -13.12 -1.21
C LEU A 65 -8.56 -13.33 -2.15
N VAL A 66 -9.51 -14.21 -1.78
CA VAL A 66 -10.68 -14.48 -2.61
C VAL A 66 -11.71 -13.36 -2.53
N ASN A 67 -12.15 -12.96 -1.34
CA ASN A 67 -13.26 -12.03 -1.20
C ASN A 67 -12.86 -10.59 -1.51
N TYR A 68 -11.69 -10.16 -1.03
CA TYR A 68 -11.25 -8.76 -1.18
C TYR A 68 -10.67 -8.46 -2.56
N LEU A 69 -10.03 -9.44 -3.23
CA LEU A 69 -9.42 -9.23 -4.55
C LEU A 69 -10.20 -9.86 -5.70
N LEU A 70 -10.56 -11.15 -5.58
CA LEU A 70 -11.17 -11.87 -6.70
C LEU A 70 -12.64 -11.52 -6.89
N HIS A 71 -13.43 -11.50 -5.80
CA HIS A 71 -14.88 -11.25 -5.83
C HIS A 71 -15.27 -9.78 -5.60
N ASN A 72 -14.30 -8.89 -5.45
CA ASN A 72 -14.57 -7.48 -5.23
C ASN A 72 -14.84 -6.75 -6.55
N ASP A 73 -16.10 -6.38 -6.79
CA ASP A 73 -16.53 -5.69 -8.00
C ASP A 73 -16.03 -4.26 -8.09
N ALA A 74 -15.56 -3.65 -6.98
CA ALA A 74 -14.94 -2.34 -7.03
C ALA A 74 -13.58 -2.36 -7.75
N ILE A 75 -12.93 -3.51 -7.85
CA ILE A 75 -11.66 -3.68 -8.55
C ILE A 75 -11.95 -3.97 -10.03
N GLU A 76 -11.60 -3.01 -10.87
CA GLU A 76 -11.78 -3.11 -12.31
C GLU A 76 -10.59 -3.80 -12.98
N ARG A 77 -10.82 -4.31 -14.20
CA ARG A 77 -9.74 -4.93 -14.96
C ARG A 77 -8.68 -3.88 -15.33
N GLY A 78 -7.44 -4.15 -14.94
CA GLY A 78 -6.30 -3.26 -15.15
C GLY A 78 -5.94 -2.39 -13.94
N ASP A 79 -6.78 -2.36 -12.89
CA ASP A 79 -6.39 -1.81 -11.59
C ASP A 79 -5.13 -2.51 -11.07
N ALA A 80 -4.28 -1.74 -10.40
CA ALA A 80 -3.09 -2.25 -9.77
C ALA A 80 -3.46 -3.04 -8.51
N ILE A 81 -2.91 -4.24 -8.37
CA ILE A 81 -3.08 -5.07 -7.19
C ILE A 81 -1.71 -5.31 -6.56
N PHE A 82 -1.59 -5.03 -5.27
CA PHE A 82 -0.36 -5.22 -4.51
C PHE A 82 -0.57 -6.20 -3.36
N LEU A 83 0.23 -7.25 -3.34
CA LEU A 83 0.28 -8.24 -2.28
C LEU A 83 1.62 -8.11 -1.57
N TYR A 84 1.61 -7.87 -0.27
CA TYR A 84 2.81 -7.78 0.53
C TYR A 84 2.78 -8.80 1.67
N PHE A 85 3.87 -9.56 1.82
CA PHE A 85 4.04 -10.53 2.90
C PHE A 85 5.37 -10.33 3.61
N ALA A 86 5.32 -10.05 4.91
CA ALA A 86 6.44 -10.16 5.85
C ALA A 86 6.11 -11.24 6.89
N CYS A 87 6.82 -12.36 6.84
CA CYS A 87 6.59 -13.53 7.69
C CYS A 87 7.73 -14.54 7.56
N HIS A 88 7.68 -15.64 8.29
CA HIS A 88 8.48 -16.83 8.03
C HIS A 88 8.15 -17.47 6.69
N GLY A 89 9.19 -17.93 6.01
CA GLY A 89 9.07 -18.91 4.96
C GLY A 89 9.46 -20.29 5.46
N SER A 90 9.00 -21.32 4.76
CA SER A 90 9.44 -22.70 4.98
C SER A 90 9.55 -23.44 3.65
N LEU A 91 10.12 -24.64 3.72
CA LEU A 91 10.25 -25.54 2.60
C LEU A 91 9.70 -26.90 3.01
N MET A 92 8.65 -27.35 2.33
CA MET A 92 7.98 -28.63 2.60
C MET A 92 8.17 -29.58 1.44
N LYS A 93 8.18 -30.90 1.69
CA LYS A 93 8.12 -31.89 0.62
C LYS A 93 6.79 -31.75 -0.12
N ALA A 94 6.83 -31.66 -1.44
CA ALA A 94 5.64 -31.57 -2.26
C ALA A 94 4.91 -32.93 -2.31
N PRO A 95 3.56 -32.93 -2.37
CA PRO A 95 2.77 -34.12 -2.69
C PRO A 95 3.22 -34.77 -3.99
N SER A 96 3.14 -36.10 -4.08
CA SER A 96 3.51 -36.87 -5.27
C SER A 96 2.80 -36.39 -6.53
N GLU A 97 1.55 -35.94 -6.37
CA GLU A 97 0.66 -35.51 -7.44
C GLU A 97 1.12 -34.18 -8.08
N TRP A 98 1.92 -33.40 -7.35
CA TRP A 98 2.47 -32.14 -7.86
C TRP A 98 3.80 -32.34 -8.60
N LEU A 99 4.43 -33.50 -8.41
CA LEU A 99 5.71 -33.81 -9.03
C LEU A 99 5.48 -34.18 -10.49
N THR A 100 6.07 -33.40 -11.40
CA THR A 100 6.24 -33.82 -12.79
C THR A 100 7.69 -34.21 -13.01
N SER A 101 7.94 -35.18 -13.89
CA SER A 101 9.29 -35.67 -14.23
C SER A 101 10.26 -34.59 -14.71
N LYS A 102 9.77 -33.40 -15.06
CA LYS A 102 10.54 -32.26 -15.57
C LYS A 102 10.94 -31.22 -14.53
N LEU A 103 10.38 -31.26 -13.31
CA LEU A 103 10.47 -30.13 -12.37
C LEU A 103 11.75 -30.14 -11.50
N GLY A 104 12.48 -31.26 -11.41
CA GLY A 104 13.75 -31.37 -10.66
C GLY A 104 13.70 -31.04 -9.16
N ARG A 105 12.56 -30.53 -8.67
CA ARG A 105 12.30 -30.08 -7.30
C ARG A 105 11.24 -30.99 -6.70
N ASN A 106 11.54 -31.51 -5.52
CA ASN A 106 10.64 -32.33 -4.70
C ASN A 106 10.05 -31.54 -3.52
N SER A 107 10.34 -30.24 -3.43
CA SER A 107 9.92 -29.38 -2.34
C SER A 107 9.22 -28.13 -2.83
N VAL A 108 8.25 -27.67 -2.05
CA VAL A 108 7.45 -26.47 -2.26
C VAL A 108 7.77 -25.40 -1.21
N GLU A 109 7.91 -24.17 -1.68
CA GLU A 109 8.08 -22.99 -0.84
C GLU A 109 6.74 -22.60 -0.22
N VAL A 110 6.77 -22.19 1.05
CA VAL A 110 5.58 -21.93 1.86
C VAL A 110 5.77 -20.62 2.61
N LEU A 111 4.76 -19.74 2.58
CA LEU A 111 4.64 -18.62 3.50
C LEU A 111 3.89 -19.10 4.75
N CYS A 112 4.52 -19.02 5.91
CA CYS A 112 3.95 -19.49 7.16
C CYS A 112 2.90 -18.50 7.65
N SER A 113 1.64 -18.96 7.79
CA SER A 113 0.58 -18.21 8.46
C SER A 113 0.77 -18.23 9.98
N TYR A 114 0.01 -17.42 10.71
CA TYR A 114 0.03 -17.38 12.19
C TYR A 114 -0.13 -18.77 12.82
N ASP A 115 -1.03 -19.56 12.26
CA ASP A 115 -1.40 -20.89 12.69
C ASP A 115 -0.56 -22.01 12.04
N HIS A 116 0.55 -21.68 11.36
CA HIS A 116 1.46 -22.65 10.73
C HIS A 116 1.91 -23.74 11.69
N ASP A 117 1.96 -24.97 11.19
CA ASP A 117 2.31 -26.22 11.89
C ASP A 117 1.38 -26.59 13.06
N THR A 118 0.30 -25.85 13.30
CA THR A 118 -0.68 -26.17 14.35
C THR A 118 -1.69 -27.24 13.92
N LYS A 119 -2.29 -27.91 14.89
CA LYS A 119 -3.31 -28.94 14.66
C LYS A 119 -4.66 -28.29 14.36
N HIS A 120 -5.31 -28.74 13.31
CA HIS A 120 -6.67 -28.39 12.90
C HIS A 120 -7.56 -29.65 12.86
N SER A 121 -8.86 -29.48 12.57
CA SER A 121 -9.83 -30.59 12.45
C SER A 121 -9.50 -31.58 11.33
N GLU A 122 -8.91 -31.11 10.22
CA GLU A 122 -8.68 -31.89 8.99
C GLU A 122 -7.21 -32.26 8.76
N GLY A 123 -6.33 -31.97 9.73
CA GLY A 123 -4.89 -32.15 9.57
C GLY A 123 -4.11 -31.07 10.30
N ARG A 124 -3.00 -30.64 9.72
CA ARG A 124 -2.25 -29.46 10.20
C ARG A 124 -2.31 -28.33 9.20
N VAL A 125 -2.02 -27.13 9.69
CA VAL A 125 -1.94 -25.95 8.84
C VAL A 125 -0.54 -25.86 8.24
N ALA A 126 -0.44 -26.09 6.94
CA ALA A 126 0.83 -25.99 6.22
C ALA A 126 1.21 -24.54 5.83
N GLY A 127 0.32 -23.56 5.99
CA GLY A 127 0.52 -22.19 5.49
C GLY A 127 0.10 -22.02 4.02
N ILE A 128 0.61 -20.97 3.36
CA ILE A 128 0.29 -20.62 1.98
C ILE A 128 1.43 -21.06 1.06
N SER A 129 1.22 -22.16 0.34
CA SER A 129 2.21 -22.69 -0.60
C SER A 129 2.38 -21.84 -1.86
N ALA A 130 3.57 -21.86 -2.45
CA ALA A 130 3.80 -21.29 -3.78
C ALA A 130 2.89 -21.92 -4.84
N HIS A 131 2.55 -23.19 -4.69
CA HIS A 131 1.63 -23.88 -5.59
C HIS A 131 0.23 -23.23 -5.55
N SER A 132 -0.37 -23.11 -4.37
CA SER A 132 -1.69 -22.50 -4.19
C SER A 132 -1.71 -21.02 -4.56
N MET A 133 -0.70 -20.24 -4.14
CA MET A 133 -0.59 -18.83 -4.50
C MET A 133 -0.47 -18.63 -6.01
N ASN A 134 0.34 -19.42 -6.72
CA ASN A 134 0.44 -19.33 -8.18
C ASN A 134 -0.90 -19.65 -8.88
N GLY A 135 -1.67 -20.60 -8.32
CA GLY A 135 -3.01 -20.92 -8.82
C GLY A 135 -3.97 -19.76 -8.65
N PHE A 136 -3.99 -19.16 -7.46
CA PHE A 136 -4.76 -17.96 -7.18
C PHE A 136 -4.38 -16.80 -8.12
N LEU A 137 -3.09 -16.49 -8.24
CA LEU A 137 -2.61 -15.38 -9.08
C LEU A 137 -2.94 -15.59 -10.56
N HIS A 138 -2.96 -16.82 -11.05
CA HIS A 138 -3.42 -17.11 -12.41
C HIS A 138 -4.91 -16.80 -12.58
N GLN A 139 -5.75 -17.19 -11.62
CA GLN A 139 -7.18 -16.86 -11.65
C GLN A 139 -7.40 -15.35 -11.54
N LEU A 140 -6.73 -14.70 -10.58
CA LEU A 140 -6.79 -13.26 -10.39
C LEU A 140 -6.37 -12.51 -11.65
N ALA A 141 -5.26 -12.90 -12.29
CA ALA A 141 -4.81 -12.28 -13.53
C ALA A 141 -5.81 -12.45 -14.69
N THR A 142 -6.53 -13.58 -14.71
CA THR A 142 -7.57 -13.84 -15.72
C THR A 142 -8.77 -12.90 -15.53
N VAL A 143 -9.17 -12.65 -14.28
CA VAL A 143 -10.36 -11.85 -13.94
C VAL A 143 -10.05 -10.34 -13.91
N LYS A 144 -8.98 -9.94 -13.22
CA LYS A 144 -8.64 -8.54 -12.92
C LYS A 144 -7.50 -7.98 -13.78
N GLY A 145 -6.84 -8.80 -14.59
CA GLY A 145 -5.68 -8.40 -15.38
C GLY A 145 -4.35 -8.61 -14.66
N ASP A 146 -3.25 -8.40 -15.36
CA ASP A 146 -1.89 -8.80 -14.95
C ASP A 146 -1.07 -7.69 -14.27
N ASN A 147 -1.71 -6.56 -13.90
CA ASN A 147 -1.08 -5.51 -13.10
C ASN A 147 -1.03 -5.89 -11.61
N ILE A 148 -0.46 -7.05 -11.33
CA ILE A 148 -0.36 -7.63 -10.00
C ILE A 148 1.11 -7.64 -9.58
N THR A 149 1.39 -7.12 -8.39
CA THR A 149 2.72 -7.17 -7.77
C THR A 149 2.65 -7.97 -6.48
N LEU A 150 3.42 -9.07 -6.41
CA LEU A 150 3.64 -9.84 -5.19
C LEU A 150 5.03 -9.51 -4.63
N MET A 151 5.07 -8.92 -3.44
CA MET A 151 6.30 -8.62 -2.71
C MET A 151 6.40 -9.48 -1.45
N ILE A 152 7.51 -10.20 -1.33
CA ILE A 152 7.76 -11.15 -0.24
C ILE A 152 9.04 -10.76 0.48
N ASP A 153 8.89 -10.31 1.72
CA ASP A 153 10.00 -10.12 2.67
C ASP A 153 10.13 -11.33 3.59
N SER A 154 10.61 -12.42 3.00
CA SER A 154 10.75 -13.73 3.64
C SER A 154 11.82 -14.57 2.92
N CYS A 155 12.23 -15.70 3.51
CA CYS A 155 13.12 -16.67 2.88
C CYS A 155 12.69 -18.12 3.18
N PHE A 156 12.99 -19.03 2.26
CA PHE A 156 12.43 -20.38 2.28
C PHE A 156 13.44 -21.48 2.63
N TYR A 157 14.72 -21.16 2.62
CA TYR A 157 15.79 -22.13 2.84
C TYR A 157 16.39 -21.92 4.23
N PRO A 158 16.82 -23.02 4.90
CA PRO A 158 17.47 -22.91 6.20
C PRO A 158 18.71 -22.01 6.09
N PRO A 159 18.95 -21.13 7.07
CA PRO A 159 20.19 -20.37 7.12
C PRO A 159 21.37 -21.33 7.29
N ASP A 160 22.52 -20.98 6.72
CA ASP A 160 23.74 -21.76 6.89
C ASP A 160 24.05 -21.88 8.39
N GLY A 161 24.31 -23.12 8.84
CA GLY A 161 24.28 -23.53 10.25
C GLY A 161 25.33 -22.94 11.20
N ARG A 162 25.85 -21.73 10.93
CA ARG A 162 26.94 -21.10 11.70
C ARG A 162 26.55 -19.88 12.54
N SER A 163 25.29 -19.40 12.60
CA SER A 163 25.01 -18.12 13.26
C SER A 163 23.87 -18.12 14.29
N HIS A 164 24.05 -17.26 15.30
CA HIS A 164 23.03 -16.76 16.24
C HIS A 164 21.88 -16.01 15.53
N GLU A 165 21.94 -15.84 14.21
CA GLU A 165 20.97 -15.11 13.39
C GLU A 165 19.72 -15.94 13.06
N ARG A 166 19.64 -17.21 13.51
CA ARG A 166 18.43 -18.02 13.32
C ARG A 166 17.19 -17.28 13.77
N GLN A 167 17.19 -16.66 14.95
CA GLN A 167 16.06 -15.90 15.50
C GLN A 167 15.76 -14.56 14.79
N LEU A 168 16.64 -14.13 13.88
CA LEU A 168 16.44 -12.93 13.07
C LEU A 168 16.10 -13.30 11.62
N THR A 169 16.26 -14.57 11.23
CA THR A 169 16.05 -15.02 9.86
C THR A 169 14.58 -15.31 9.62
N ARG A 170 13.96 -14.73 8.60
CA ARG A 170 12.55 -14.97 8.24
C ARG A 170 12.33 -16.34 7.60
N TRP A 171 12.73 -17.40 8.28
CA TRP A 171 12.62 -18.80 7.94
C TRP A 171 12.34 -19.65 9.17
N THR A 172 11.52 -20.68 9.04
CA THR A 172 11.33 -21.69 10.07
C THR A 172 11.21 -23.09 9.49
N SER A 173 11.58 -24.11 10.27
CA SER A 173 11.36 -25.49 9.86
C SER A 173 9.90 -25.88 10.04
N THR A 174 9.37 -26.65 9.10
CA THR A 174 8.07 -27.31 9.27
C THR A 174 8.34 -28.69 9.86
N ASN A 175 7.85 -28.95 11.07
CA ASN A 175 8.23 -30.16 11.80
C ASN A 175 7.10 -31.20 11.84
N LYS A 176 5.84 -30.76 11.89
CA LYS A 176 4.71 -31.66 12.12
C LYS A 176 3.75 -31.76 10.93
N ALA A 177 3.60 -30.71 10.12
CA ALA A 177 2.77 -30.73 8.93
C ALA A 177 3.41 -31.60 7.85
N VAL A 178 2.57 -32.37 7.17
CA VAL A 178 2.95 -33.38 6.19
C VAL A 178 2.53 -32.95 4.78
N PRO A 179 3.04 -33.59 3.70
CA PRO A 179 2.70 -33.18 2.34
C PRO A 179 1.20 -33.11 2.05
N THR A 180 0.39 -34.02 2.60
CA THR A 180 -1.07 -34.00 2.42
C THR A 180 -1.76 -32.80 3.05
N ASP A 181 -1.13 -32.10 3.98
CA ASP A 181 -1.68 -30.86 4.57
C ASP A 181 -1.62 -29.69 3.57
N LEU A 182 -0.72 -29.74 2.58
CA LEU A 182 -0.58 -28.71 1.53
C LEU A 182 -1.76 -28.67 0.56
N THR A 183 -2.57 -29.73 0.51
CA THR A 183 -3.76 -29.80 -0.33
C THR A 183 -5.03 -29.40 0.41
N SER A 184 -4.95 -28.95 1.67
CA SER A 184 -6.09 -28.40 2.41
C SER A 184 -6.35 -26.93 2.04
N GLY A 185 -7.62 -26.50 1.98
CA GLY A 185 -8.01 -25.09 1.79
C GLY A 185 -8.71 -24.75 0.46
N PHE A 186 -8.89 -23.44 0.21
CA PHE A 186 -9.73 -22.94 -0.88
C PHE A 186 -9.12 -23.11 -2.28
N PHE A 187 -7.79 -23.20 -2.39
CA PHE A 187 -7.08 -23.19 -3.68
C PHE A 187 -6.87 -24.57 -4.34
N THR A 188 -7.67 -25.58 -3.95
CA THR A 188 -7.54 -27.00 -4.34
C THR A 188 -7.79 -27.32 -5.81
N SER A 189 -8.28 -26.37 -6.62
CA SER A 189 -8.86 -26.67 -7.94
C SER A 189 -7.92 -26.46 -9.15
N ALA A 190 -6.63 -26.24 -8.95
CA ALA A 190 -5.72 -26.04 -10.08
C ALA A 190 -5.42 -27.35 -10.83
N ARG A 191 -6.12 -27.58 -11.95
CA ARG A 191 -5.99 -28.76 -12.82
C ARG A 191 -4.67 -28.88 -13.60
N ARG A 192 -3.67 -28.03 -13.34
CA ARG A 192 -2.39 -27.99 -14.06
C ARG A 192 -1.23 -28.10 -13.09
N PRO A 193 -0.09 -28.70 -13.49
CA PRO A 193 1.11 -28.68 -12.67
C PRO A 193 1.59 -27.23 -12.51
N LEU A 194 1.27 -26.63 -11.36
CA LEU A 194 1.71 -25.29 -10.98
C LEU A 194 3.13 -25.33 -10.40
N LYS A 195 3.74 -24.15 -10.27
CA LYS A 195 5.11 -23.99 -9.79
C LYS A 195 5.22 -24.25 -8.29
N LEU A 196 6.33 -24.85 -7.88
CA LEU A 196 6.64 -25.15 -6.48
C LEU A 196 7.48 -24.06 -5.79
N ALA A 197 7.85 -23.01 -6.52
CA ALA A 197 8.61 -21.87 -6.01
C ALA A 197 7.89 -20.57 -6.36
N PHE A 198 8.06 -19.54 -5.53
CA PHE A 198 7.55 -18.20 -5.82
C PHE A 198 8.36 -17.57 -6.93
N ASN A 199 9.69 -17.63 -6.88
CA ASN A 199 10.53 -17.02 -7.91
C ASN A 199 10.37 -17.72 -9.27
N ASN A 200 9.92 -16.97 -10.29
CA ASN A 200 9.75 -17.45 -11.65
C ASN A 200 10.07 -16.36 -12.67
N SER A 201 11.26 -16.45 -13.28
CA SER A 201 11.72 -15.52 -14.31
C SER A 201 10.83 -15.45 -15.56
N ARG A 202 10.00 -16.47 -15.81
CA ARG A 202 9.05 -16.53 -16.95
C ARG A 202 7.60 -16.29 -16.51
N CYS A 203 7.38 -15.61 -15.39
CA CYS A 203 6.02 -15.31 -14.92
C CYS A 203 5.35 -14.26 -15.83
N THR A 204 4.19 -14.61 -16.40
CA THR A 204 3.41 -13.73 -17.26
C THR A 204 2.17 -13.14 -16.59
N THR A 205 1.78 -13.63 -15.42
CA THR A 205 0.54 -13.23 -14.74
C THR A 205 0.73 -12.11 -13.73
N HIS A 206 1.94 -11.96 -13.19
CA HIS A 206 2.25 -10.97 -12.16
C HIS A 206 3.76 -10.68 -12.10
N THR A 207 4.12 -9.64 -11.36
CA THR A 207 5.49 -9.28 -10.99
C THR A 207 5.79 -9.79 -9.60
N ILE A 208 6.99 -10.32 -9.39
CA ILE A 208 7.42 -10.88 -8.10
C ILE A 208 8.66 -10.13 -7.64
N ILE A 209 8.62 -9.66 -6.40
CA ILE A 209 9.77 -9.09 -5.70
C ILE A 209 10.04 -9.94 -4.47
N THR A 210 11.23 -10.51 -4.35
CA THR A 210 11.65 -11.28 -3.18
C THR A 210 12.80 -10.58 -2.45
N ALA A 211 12.82 -10.63 -1.13
CA ALA A 211 13.88 -10.04 -0.30
C ALA A 211 15.25 -10.69 -0.47
N CYS A 212 15.31 -11.91 -1.01
CA CYS A 212 16.55 -12.62 -1.27
C CYS A 212 16.43 -13.49 -2.54
N ARG A 213 17.60 -13.86 -3.09
CA ARG A 213 17.72 -14.87 -4.15
C ARG A 213 17.31 -16.26 -3.66
N LEU A 214 17.14 -17.19 -4.60
CA LEU A 214 16.91 -18.60 -4.27
C LEU A 214 18.07 -19.13 -3.40
N GLY A 215 17.73 -19.80 -2.29
CA GLY A 215 18.69 -20.28 -1.30
C GLY A 215 19.35 -19.19 -0.45
N GLY A 216 19.02 -17.91 -0.65
CA GLY A 216 19.45 -16.81 0.23
C GLY A 216 18.58 -16.69 1.47
N GLY A 217 19.07 -15.96 2.47
CA GLY A 217 18.33 -15.62 3.68
C GLY A 217 17.70 -14.23 3.61
N ALA A 218 16.60 -14.04 4.32
CA ALA A 218 16.02 -12.74 4.62
C ALA A 218 16.03 -12.54 6.13
N VAL A 219 16.52 -11.39 6.62
CA VAL A 219 16.70 -11.18 8.07
C VAL A 219 16.11 -9.86 8.56
N GLU A 220 15.79 -9.85 9.84
CA GLU A 220 15.40 -8.67 10.60
C GLU A 220 16.63 -7.92 11.12
N GLY A 221 16.54 -6.59 11.13
CA GLY A 221 17.50 -5.69 11.73
C GLY A 221 16.80 -4.73 12.70
N LYS A 222 17.55 -3.80 13.27
CA LYS A 222 17.03 -2.83 14.25
C LYS A 222 15.87 -1.98 13.71
N ASP A 223 15.89 -1.69 12.41
CA ASP A 223 14.90 -0.83 11.75
C ASP A 223 13.78 -1.62 11.05
N GLY A 224 13.72 -2.93 11.27
CA GLY A 224 12.76 -3.84 10.65
C GLY A 224 13.41 -4.87 9.74
N GLY A 225 12.63 -5.51 8.87
CA GLY A 225 13.16 -6.38 7.81
C GLY A 225 14.13 -5.60 6.93
N LYS A 226 15.36 -6.11 6.75
CA LYS A 226 16.40 -5.39 6.00
C LYS A 226 15.93 -5.02 4.58
N PHE A 227 15.18 -5.90 3.93
CA PHE A 227 14.65 -5.61 2.60
C PHE A 227 13.61 -4.50 2.64
N THR A 228 12.58 -4.62 3.48
CA THR A 228 11.51 -3.60 3.56
C THR A 228 12.06 -2.23 3.96
N SER A 229 12.98 -2.16 4.91
CA SER A 229 13.57 -0.89 5.35
C SER A 229 14.40 -0.23 4.25
N THR A 230 15.23 -0.98 3.54
CA THR A 230 16.02 -0.45 2.42
C THR A 230 15.13 -0.08 1.23
N PHE A 231 14.09 -0.86 0.93
CA PHE A 231 13.10 -0.53 -0.08
C PHE A 231 12.41 0.80 0.21
N LEU A 232 11.86 0.98 1.43
CA LEU A 232 11.15 2.19 1.84
C LEU A 232 12.04 3.43 1.95
N LYS A 233 13.34 3.26 2.16
CA LYS A 233 14.32 4.34 2.03
C LYS A 233 14.44 4.75 0.57
N ASN A 234 14.68 3.79 -0.33
CA ASN A 234 14.99 4.07 -1.73
C ASN A 234 13.80 4.61 -2.54
N VAL A 235 12.57 4.16 -2.27
CA VAL A 235 11.36 4.72 -2.95
C VAL A 235 11.16 6.21 -2.71
N ARG A 236 11.74 6.77 -1.65
CA ARG A 236 11.68 8.20 -1.33
C ARG A 236 12.80 9.02 -1.97
N ASP A 237 13.79 8.36 -2.56
CA ASP A 237 14.98 8.98 -3.14
C ASP A 237 15.03 8.82 -4.67
N VAL A 238 13.95 8.31 -5.27
CA VAL A 238 13.78 8.16 -6.72
C VAL A 238 12.51 8.85 -7.21
N HIS A 239 12.51 9.21 -8.49
CA HIS A 239 11.32 9.66 -9.18
C HIS A 239 10.49 8.44 -9.63
N LEU A 240 9.54 8.02 -8.81
CA LEU A 240 8.76 6.79 -9.04
C LEU A 240 8.01 6.80 -10.39
N HIS A 241 7.61 7.99 -10.86
CA HIS A 241 6.92 8.18 -12.14
C HIS A 241 7.79 7.95 -13.39
N SER A 242 9.10 7.77 -13.24
CA SER A 242 10.03 7.56 -14.35
C SER A 242 11.09 6.50 -14.07
N THR A 243 11.04 5.86 -12.90
CA THR A 243 11.99 4.82 -12.50
C THR A 243 11.36 3.44 -12.71
N PRO A 244 11.89 2.60 -13.61
CA PRO A 244 11.46 1.21 -13.74
C PRO A 244 11.68 0.42 -12.45
N LEU A 245 10.81 -0.54 -12.19
CA LEU A 245 10.82 -1.32 -10.95
C LEU A 245 12.12 -2.13 -10.78
N HIS A 246 12.65 -2.75 -11.84
CA HIS A 246 13.94 -3.44 -11.76
C HIS A 246 15.09 -2.50 -11.37
N SER A 247 15.12 -1.26 -11.88
CA SER A 247 16.16 -0.28 -11.55
C SER A 247 16.06 0.16 -10.09
N LEU A 248 14.84 0.32 -9.57
CA LEU A 248 14.62 0.56 -8.15
C LEU A 248 15.13 -0.61 -7.30
N ILE A 249 14.80 -1.85 -7.66
CA ILE A 249 15.25 -3.04 -6.91
C ILE A 249 16.76 -3.26 -7.03
N GLU A 250 17.38 -2.94 -8.16
CA GLU A 250 18.84 -2.95 -8.31
C GLU A 250 19.49 -1.95 -7.37
N ARG A 251 18.97 -0.71 -7.28
CA ARG A 251 19.44 0.29 -6.30
C ARG A 251 19.29 -0.21 -4.86
N VAL A 252 18.15 -0.82 -4.52
CA VAL A 252 17.94 -1.45 -3.21
C VAL A 252 19.00 -2.54 -2.98
N SER A 253 19.27 -3.39 -3.97
CA SER A 253 20.26 -4.46 -3.86
C SER A 253 21.69 -3.94 -3.67
N GLN A 254 22.04 -2.78 -4.22
CA GLN A 254 23.37 -2.17 -4.06
C GLN A 254 23.59 -1.62 -2.64
N GLU A 255 22.53 -1.22 -1.94
CA GLU A 255 22.60 -0.75 -0.54
C GLU A 255 22.53 -1.89 0.49
N MET A 256 22.13 -3.10 0.06
CA MET A 256 22.00 -4.25 0.95
C MET A 256 23.29 -5.07 1.00
N ASP A 257 23.81 -5.29 2.21
CA ASP A 257 24.90 -6.23 2.46
C ASP A 257 24.36 -7.61 2.90
N GLY A 258 24.88 -8.68 2.31
CA GLY A 258 24.52 -10.08 2.60
C GLY A 258 23.16 -10.56 2.09
N GLN A 259 22.32 -9.68 1.54
CA GLN A 259 21.00 -10.02 0.96
C GLN A 259 20.86 -9.45 -0.46
N GLN A 260 20.34 -10.25 -1.37
CA GLN A 260 20.18 -9.87 -2.77
C GLN A 260 18.70 -9.99 -3.17
N PRO A 261 17.92 -8.90 -3.11
CA PRO A 261 16.55 -8.94 -3.56
C PRO A 261 16.48 -9.23 -5.06
N GLN A 262 15.36 -9.80 -5.50
CA GLN A 262 15.14 -10.14 -6.91
C GLN A 262 13.82 -9.54 -7.36
N CYS A 263 13.78 -9.04 -8.60
CA CYS A 263 12.58 -8.60 -9.28
C CYS A 263 12.43 -9.38 -10.58
N THR A 264 11.33 -10.13 -10.72
CA THR A 264 11.10 -11.00 -11.88
C THR A 264 9.65 -10.91 -12.35
N GLY A 265 9.39 -11.44 -13.56
CA GLY A 265 8.07 -11.43 -14.18
C GLY A 265 7.84 -10.24 -15.10
N LYS A 266 6.69 -10.24 -15.78
CA LYS A 266 6.36 -9.32 -16.88
C LYS A 266 6.49 -7.84 -16.50
N GLY A 267 6.07 -7.44 -15.30
CA GLY A 267 6.08 -6.04 -14.85
C GLY A 267 7.43 -5.52 -14.35
N ALA A 268 8.49 -6.34 -14.30
CA ALA A 268 9.79 -5.91 -13.77
C ALA A 268 10.42 -4.75 -14.57
N SER A 269 10.19 -4.70 -15.88
CA SER A 269 10.65 -3.62 -16.76
C SER A 269 9.71 -2.41 -16.79
N HIS A 270 8.56 -2.48 -16.11
CA HIS A 270 7.59 -1.39 -16.05
C HIS A 270 7.80 -0.52 -14.80
N MET A 271 7.11 0.61 -14.73
CA MET A 271 7.06 1.44 -13.53
C MET A 271 6.34 0.70 -12.39
N LEU A 272 6.63 1.11 -11.15
CA LEU A 272 5.99 0.58 -9.95
C LEU A 272 4.45 0.58 -10.08
N PHE A 273 3.82 -0.59 -9.87
CA PHE A 273 2.36 -0.80 -9.97
C PHE A 273 1.75 -0.44 -11.33
N GLY A 274 2.55 -0.49 -12.40
CA GLY A 274 2.13 -0.02 -13.73
C GLY A 274 2.10 1.51 -13.87
N GLY A 275 2.60 2.24 -12.86
CA GLY A 275 2.97 3.67 -12.90
C GLY A 275 1.95 4.65 -12.32
N ILE A 276 1.22 4.30 -11.25
CA ILE A 276 -0.13 4.84 -11.11
C ILE A 276 -0.63 5.30 -9.72
N PRO A 277 -1.46 6.38 -9.68
CA PRO A 277 -1.69 7.34 -10.77
C PRO A 277 -0.71 8.49 -10.59
N PHE A 278 0.48 8.38 -11.20
CA PHE A 278 1.40 9.50 -11.29
C PHE A 278 0.83 10.51 -12.30
N VAL A 279 -0.17 11.28 -11.90
CA VAL A 279 -0.88 12.26 -12.75
C VAL A 279 -0.16 13.61 -12.68
N PRO A 280 0.05 14.30 -13.83
CA PRO A 280 0.52 15.68 -13.81
C PRO A 280 -0.42 16.60 -13.03
N ASP A 281 0.12 17.36 -12.09
CA ASP A 281 -0.58 18.41 -11.37
C ASP A 281 -0.45 19.73 -12.14
N GLU A 282 -1.57 20.23 -12.65
CA GLU A 282 -1.61 21.43 -13.49
C GLU A 282 -1.27 22.73 -12.74
N ARG A 283 -1.26 22.70 -11.39
CA ARG A 283 -0.84 23.86 -10.58
C ARG A 283 0.67 24.16 -10.73
N TYR A 284 1.44 23.16 -11.15
CA TYR A 284 2.87 23.30 -11.42
C TYR A 284 3.07 23.81 -12.85
N VAL A 285 3.60 25.01 -12.97
CA VAL A 285 3.78 25.67 -14.27
C VAL A 285 5.23 25.51 -14.74
N PRO A 286 5.47 25.13 -16.01
CA PRO A 286 6.83 24.95 -16.53
C PRO A 286 7.63 26.26 -16.45
N VAL A 287 8.91 26.13 -16.09
CA VAL A 287 9.83 27.25 -15.95
C VAL A 287 10.78 27.30 -17.13
N GLN A 288 10.95 28.49 -17.71
CA GLN A 288 11.91 28.75 -18.77
C GLN A 288 13.11 29.51 -18.23
N TYR A 289 14.31 28.97 -18.44
CA TYR A 289 15.56 29.62 -18.04
C TYR A 289 15.87 30.85 -18.91
N GLN A 290 16.26 31.96 -18.29
CA GLN A 290 16.71 33.17 -18.98
C GLN A 290 18.01 33.69 -18.35
N ALA A 291 19.14 33.51 -19.04
CA ALA A 291 20.48 33.74 -18.49
C ALA A 291 20.66 35.06 -17.71
N GLU A 292 20.12 36.17 -18.21
CA GLU A 292 20.29 37.51 -17.58
C GLU A 292 19.08 37.93 -16.72
N LYS A 293 17.90 37.36 -16.99
CA LYS A 293 16.63 37.75 -16.36
C LYS A 293 16.17 36.80 -15.25
N GLY A 294 16.89 35.69 -15.07
CA GLY A 294 16.60 34.66 -14.08
C GLY A 294 15.74 33.56 -14.67
N VAL A 295 14.49 33.47 -14.23
CA VAL A 295 13.52 32.51 -14.76
C VAL A 295 12.26 33.21 -15.23
N LYS A 296 11.64 32.67 -16.29
CA LYS A 296 10.32 33.05 -16.77
C LYS A 296 9.32 31.97 -16.38
N ILE A 297 8.19 32.40 -15.83
CA ILE A 297 7.07 31.55 -15.41
C ILE A 297 5.83 32.04 -16.15
N GLU A 298 5.08 31.14 -16.80
CA GLU A 298 3.85 31.45 -17.56
C GLU A 298 2.65 31.66 -16.62
N LEU A 299 2.84 32.48 -15.58
CA LEU A 299 1.82 33.00 -14.69
C LEU A 299 2.02 34.50 -14.50
N GLY A 300 0.97 35.27 -14.74
CA GLY A 300 1.01 36.74 -14.70
C GLY A 300 0.03 37.37 -13.74
N SER A 301 -0.18 38.68 -13.87
CA SER A 301 -1.11 39.43 -13.02
C SER A 301 -2.56 38.96 -13.14
N LEU A 302 -2.96 38.42 -14.31
CA LEU A 302 -4.28 37.82 -14.49
C LEU A 302 -4.46 36.53 -13.69
N ASN A 303 -3.35 35.86 -13.32
CA ASN A 303 -3.34 34.68 -12.46
C ASN A 303 -3.13 35.05 -10.97
N GLY A 304 -3.19 36.34 -10.62
CA GLY A 304 -2.99 36.82 -9.25
C GLY A 304 -1.54 37.01 -8.82
N VAL A 305 -0.58 36.90 -9.75
CA VAL A 305 0.85 37.13 -9.46
C VAL A 305 1.12 38.62 -9.24
N ALA A 306 1.91 38.93 -8.22
CA ALA A 306 2.36 40.29 -7.92
C ALA A 306 3.88 40.33 -7.70
N LYS A 307 4.48 41.51 -7.91
CA LYS A 307 5.91 41.75 -7.61
C LYS A 307 6.21 41.39 -6.14
N GLY A 308 7.37 40.80 -5.91
CA GLY A 308 7.74 40.20 -4.61
C GLY A 308 6.98 38.91 -4.27
N GLY A 309 6.22 38.34 -5.21
CA GLY A 309 5.62 37.01 -5.07
C GLY A 309 6.70 35.95 -4.98
N GLU A 310 6.36 34.80 -4.39
CA GLU A 310 7.29 33.69 -4.27
C GLU A 310 6.74 32.44 -4.94
N PHE A 311 7.62 31.79 -5.70
CA PHE A 311 7.40 30.48 -6.28
C PHE A 311 8.43 29.52 -5.73
N SER A 312 7.99 28.34 -5.32
CA SER A 312 8.89 27.21 -5.10
C SER A 312 9.09 26.44 -6.40
N LEU A 313 10.34 26.07 -6.69
CA LEU A 313 10.73 25.32 -7.87
C LEU A 313 10.83 23.83 -7.56
N TYR A 314 10.51 22.99 -8.55
CA TYR A 314 10.39 21.54 -8.43
C TYR A 314 10.94 20.83 -9.67
N LEU A 315 11.35 19.56 -9.52
CA LEU A 315 11.95 18.76 -10.59
C LEU A 315 10.95 18.12 -11.55
N HIS A 316 9.69 17.96 -11.12
CA HIS A 316 8.61 17.44 -11.94
C HIS A 316 7.26 18.01 -11.46
N ASN A 317 6.15 17.60 -12.08
CA ASN A 317 4.79 17.98 -11.68
C ASN A 317 3.88 16.77 -11.37
N TYR A 318 4.39 15.55 -11.35
CA TYR A 318 3.58 14.37 -11.04
C TYR A 318 3.20 14.25 -9.56
N GLN A 319 1.93 13.96 -9.28
CA GLN A 319 1.44 13.53 -7.96
C GLN A 319 1.92 12.13 -7.62
N GLY A 320 1.96 11.75 -6.33
CA GLY A 320 2.35 10.41 -5.86
C GLY A 320 3.85 10.07 -5.98
N SER A 321 4.63 10.87 -6.72
CA SER A 321 6.10 10.81 -6.74
C SER A 321 6.64 11.92 -5.85
N ARG A 322 7.55 11.59 -4.92
CA ARG A 322 8.12 12.58 -4.01
C ARG A 322 8.83 13.69 -4.81
N ASN A 323 8.48 14.95 -4.52
CA ASN A 323 8.93 16.11 -5.27
C ASN A 323 9.22 17.28 -4.32
N PRO A 324 10.36 17.27 -3.60
CA PRO A 324 10.73 18.37 -2.71
C PRO A 324 11.06 19.64 -3.51
N ALA A 325 10.82 20.81 -2.91
CA ALA A 325 11.21 22.08 -3.51
C ALA A 325 12.74 22.17 -3.59
N ILE A 326 13.26 22.54 -4.77
CA ILE A 326 14.71 22.66 -5.02
C ILE A 326 15.23 24.09 -4.86
N ALA A 327 14.36 25.09 -4.99
CA ALA A 327 14.70 26.50 -4.83
C ALA A 327 13.45 27.36 -4.62
N THR A 328 13.64 28.60 -4.19
CA THR A 328 12.58 29.62 -4.12
C THR A 328 12.97 30.83 -4.96
N VAL A 329 12.03 31.28 -5.80
CA VAL A 329 12.18 32.40 -6.71
C VAL A 329 11.28 33.54 -6.28
N THR A 330 11.85 34.75 -6.19
CA THR A 330 11.09 35.99 -5.97
C THR A 330 10.80 36.68 -7.29
N VAL A 331 9.54 37.08 -7.48
CA VAL A 331 9.03 37.74 -8.69
C VAL A 331 9.55 39.18 -8.77
N ASN A 332 10.16 39.55 -9.90
CA ASN A 332 10.73 40.87 -10.16
C ASN A 332 9.84 41.72 -11.08
N ASP A 333 9.49 41.16 -12.25
CA ASP A 333 8.64 41.81 -13.25
C ASP A 333 7.39 40.96 -13.50
N VAL A 334 6.25 41.61 -13.64
CA VAL A 334 4.95 40.95 -13.84
C VAL A 334 4.30 41.50 -15.11
N TYR A 335 3.90 40.60 -15.98
CA TYR A 335 3.13 40.85 -17.20
C TYR A 335 1.74 40.20 -17.05
N PRO A 336 0.79 40.46 -17.97
CA PRO A 336 -0.57 39.92 -17.85
C PRO A 336 -0.62 38.38 -17.71
N THR A 337 0.19 37.65 -18.48
CA THR A 337 0.16 36.18 -18.56
C THR A 337 1.44 35.49 -18.10
N TRP A 338 2.49 36.24 -17.77
CA TRP A 338 3.77 35.68 -17.34
C TRP A 338 4.53 36.63 -16.39
N CYS A 339 5.55 36.13 -15.71
CA CYS A 339 6.41 36.92 -14.85
C CYS A 339 7.88 36.49 -14.95
N THR A 340 8.79 37.37 -14.53
CA THR A 340 10.20 37.04 -14.30
C THR A 340 10.47 36.93 -12.80
N GLY A 341 11.42 36.08 -12.42
CA GLY A 341 11.87 36.00 -11.04
C GLY A 341 13.35 35.63 -10.92
N ARG A 342 13.92 35.91 -9.75
CA ARG A 342 15.29 35.53 -9.38
C ARG A 342 15.30 34.70 -8.09
N SER A 343 16.24 33.77 -8.02
CA SER A 343 16.44 32.92 -6.84
C SER A 343 16.89 33.75 -5.63
N LYS A 344 16.31 33.48 -4.44
CA LYS A 344 16.77 34.05 -3.17
C LYS A 344 17.97 33.22 -2.66
N PHE A 345 19.19 33.72 -2.85
CA PHE A 345 20.45 33.30 -2.23
C PHE A 345 20.95 31.84 -2.44
N HIS A 346 22.29 31.71 -2.51
CA HIS A 346 23.16 30.50 -2.49
C HIS A 346 23.12 29.46 -3.62
N TYR A 347 22.11 29.40 -4.48
CA TYR A 347 22.20 28.62 -5.72
C TYR A 347 22.38 29.54 -6.93
N PRO A 348 23.52 29.46 -7.67
CA PRO A 348 23.63 30.19 -8.92
C PRO A 348 22.50 29.74 -9.84
N ILE A 349 21.84 30.69 -10.50
CA ILE A 349 20.76 30.40 -11.45
C ILE A 349 21.25 29.38 -12.50
N ALA A 350 22.54 29.44 -12.88
CA ALA A 350 23.21 28.48 -13.76
C ALA A 350 23.24 27.02 -13.25
N ALA A 351 23.05 26.78 -11.95
CA ALA A 351 22.96 25.44 -11.36
C ALA A 351 21.52 24.89 -11.31
N LEU A 352 20.51 25.68 -11.72
CA LEU A 352 19.14 25.18 -11.81
C LEU A 352 19.00 24.18 -12.96
N PRO A 353 18.18 23.12 -12.79
CA PRO A 353 17.85 22.20 -13.86
C PRO A 353 17.23 22.93 -15.05
N ARG A 354 17.61 22.53 -16.27
CA ARG A 354 17.07 23.11 -17.52
C ARG A 354 15.55 22.90 -17.68
N LYS A 355 15.00 21.85 -17.06
CA LYS A 355 13.57 21.58 -16.98
C LYS A 355 13.17 21.54 -15.51
N CYS A 356 12.35 22.50 -15.09
CA CYS A 356 11.77 22.53 -13.76
C CYS A 356 10.38 23.17 -13.83
N TRP A 357 9.64 23.06 -12.73
CA TRP A 357 8.28 23.57 -12.58
C TRP A 357 8.21 24.51 -11.38
N ALA A 358 7.35 25.51 -11.45
CA ALA A 358 7.08 26.46 -10.38
C ALA A 358 5.68 26.22 -9.81
N LEU A 359 5.58 26.18 -8.49
CA LEU A 359 4.31 26.23 -7.77
C LEU A 359 4.26 27.54 -6.99
N MET A 360 3.13 28.25 -7.11
CA MET A 360 2.94 29.49 -6.37
C MET A 360 2.79 29.19 -4.89
N ASN A 361 3.60 29.83 -4.05
CA ASN A 361 3.45 29.71 -2.61
C ASN A 361 2.17 30.45 -2.23
N GLU A 362 1.22 29.76 -1.61
CA GLU A 362 0.01 30.41 -1.10
C GLU A 362 0.46 31.54 -0.16
N ARG A 363 0.18 32.79 -0.55
CA ARG A 363 0.46 33.94 0.31
C ARG A 363 -0.50 33.91 1.50
N PRO A 364 -0.07 34.32 2.71
CA PRO A 364 -1.01 34.66 3.77
C PRO A 364 -1.98 35.70 3.22
N VAL A 365 -3.26 35.53 3.52
CA VAL A 365 -4.37 36.36 3.05
C VAL A 365 -4.04 37.84 3.28
N VAL A 366 -3.57 38.53 2.24
CA VAL A 366 -3.53 39.99 2.21
C VAL A 366 -4.72 40.42 1.37
N GLY A 367 -5.89 40.45 2.02
CA GLY A 367 -7.09 41.02 1.45
C GLY A 367 -6.88 42.51 1.22
N THR A 368 -6.44 42.93 0.03
CA THR A 368 -6.43 44.36 -0.34
C THR A 368 -6.31 44.68 -1.84
N LEU A 369 -6.38 43.71 -2.76
CA LEU A 369 -6.27 44.02 -4.20
C LEU A 369 -7.58 43.95 -5.01
N LEU A 370 -8.63 43.28 -4.51
CA LEU A 370 -9.95 43.29 -5.17
C LEU A 370 -10.80 44.53 -4.86
N LYS A 371 -10.50 45.30 -3.80
CA LYS A 371 -11.25 46.52 -3.47
C LYS A 371 -10.87 47.74 -4.34
N LYS A 372 -9.67 47.77 -4.93
CA LYS A 372 -9.21 48.95 -5.71
C LYS A 372 -9.73 48.98 -7.16
N SER A 373 -10.01 47.82 -7.77
CA SER A 373 -10.59 47.79 -9.12
C SER A 373 -12.12 47.94 -9.12
N CYS A 374 -12.81 47.53 -8.06
CA CYS A 374 -14.27 47.71 -7.97
C CYS A 374 -14.68 49.13 -7.56
N SER A 375 -13.89 49.84 -6.74
CA SER A 375 -14.25 51.22 -6.35
C SER A 375 -14.09 52.23 -7.50
N ALA A 376 -13.18 51.98 -8.45
CA ALA A 376 -12.99 52.82 -9.63
C ALA A 376 -14.11 52.63 -10.68
N LEU A 377 -14.71 51.43 -10.75
CA LEU A 377 -15.86 51.18 -11.64
C LEU A 377 -17.17 51.71 -11.05
N LEU A 378 -17.36 51.60 -9.73
CA LEU A 378 -18.58 52.05 -9.04
C LEU A 378 -18.69 53.57 -8.93
N HIS A 379 -17.60 54.32 -9.09
CA HIS A 379 -17.65 55.79 -9.16
C HIS A 379 -17.95 56.34 -10.57
N ARG A 380 -17.93 55.48 -11.59
CA ARG A 380 -18.19 55.83 -13.01
C ARG A 380 -19.62 55.52 -13.47
N ILE A 381 -20.36 54.72 -12.71
CA ILE A 381 -21.74 54.36 -13.00
C ILE A 381 -22.55 54.95 -11.84
N GLY A 382 -23.10 56.15 -12.04
CA GLY A 382 -23.80 56.91 -11.02
C GLY A 382 -25.03 56.20 -10.48
N ILE A 383 -24.84 55.36 -9.46
CA ILE A 383 -25.92 54.75 -8.68
C ILE A 383 -25.98 55.50 -7.34
N PRO A 384 -27.14 56.09 -6.97
CA PRO A 384 -27.28 56.82 -5.71
C PRO A 384 -27.12 55.86 -4.52
N GLN A 385 -26.37 56.28 -3.51
CA GLN A 385 -26.31 55.58 -2.22
C GLN A 385 -27.65 55.71 -1.49
N TYR A 386 -28.34 54.58 -1.32
CA TYR A 386 -29.47 54.46 -0.41
C TYR A 386 -28.96 54.52 1.05
N ARG A 387 -29.34 55.58 1.77
CA ARG A 387 -29.12 55.74 3.22
C ARG A 387 -30.37 55.23 3.96
N PRO A 388 -30.28 54.22 4.84
CA PRO A 388 -31.34 53.99 5.81
C PRO A 388 -31.20 55.00 6.96
N GLU A 389 -32.29 55.68 7.28
CA GLU A 389 -32.40 56.54 8.45
C GLU A 389 -32.27 55.76 9.75
N VAL A 390 -31.54 56.36 10.69
CA VAL A 390 -31.42 55.91 12.08
C VAL A 390 -32.62 56.44 12.85
N HIS A 391 -33.37 55.56 13.52
CA HIS A 391 -34.14 55.94 14.69
C HIS A 391 -33.59 55.23 15.93
N SER A 392 -33.08 56.06 16.83
CA SER A 392 -32.53 55.72 18.12
C SER A 392 -33.64 55.38 19.11
N GLN A 393 -33.43 54.36 19.96
CA GLN A 393 -33.73 54.47 21.40
C GLN A 393 -32.96 53.42 22.23
N ASN A 394 -31.89 53.93 22.85
CA ASN A 394 -31.35 53.70 24.19
C ASN A 394 -31.29 52.31 24.87
N ARG A 395 -30.02 51.92 25.15
CA ARG A 395 -29.44 51.48 26.45
C ARG A 395 -29.85 50.10 27.00
N LYS A 396 -28.94 49.21 27.45
CA LYS A 396 -27.71 49.38 28.25
C LYS A 396 -26.77 48.16 28.06
N ALA A 397 -25.49 48.41 28.35
CA ALA A 397 -24.33 47.53 28.24
C ALA A 397 -24.39 46.23 29.05
N MET A 398 -23.66 45.19 28.62
CA MET A 398 -22.44 44.72 29.32
C MET A 398 -21.66 43.69 28.50
N SER A 399 -20.34 43.84 28.58
CA SER A 399 -19.25 43.05 28.02
C SER A 399 -19.18 41.61 28.55
N ARG A 400 -18.77 40.66 27.71
CA ARG A 400 -17.65 39.73 28.00
C ARG A 400 -17.29 38.88 26.78
N ALA A 401 -16.03 38.96 26.38
CA ALA A 401 -15.36 37.96 25.56
C ALA A 401 -14.93 36.79 26.44
N VAL A 402 -15.13 35.54 25.99
CA VAL A 402 -14.38 34.37 26.46
C VAL A 402 -14.31 33.34 25.32
N SER A 403 -13.07 32.98 24.97
CA SER A 403 -12.65 31.82 24.17
C SER A 403 -12.89 30.50 24.91
N TYR A 404 -13.22 29.42 24.20
CA TYR A 404 -13.15 28.07 24.75
C TYR A 404 -12.48 27.11 23.77
N GLU A 405 -11.23 26.76 24.10
CA GLU A 405 -10.62 25.46 23.80
C GLU A 405 -11.17 24.40 24.78
N ASP A 406 -11.01 23.14 24.38
CA ASP A 406 -11.12 21.89 25.13
C ASP A 406 -12.51 21.34 25.51
N MET A 407 -12.83 20.18 24.89
CA MET A 407 -13.30 19.02 25.66
C MET A 407 -13.02 17.71 24.94
N GLU A 408 -12.14 16.93 25.57
CA GLU A 408 -11.83 15.52 25.33
C GLU A 408 -12.93 14.57 25.84
N THR A 409 -12.99 13.40 25.20
CA THR A 409 -13.28 12.06 25.76
C THR A 409 -14.58 11.78 26.53
N GLU A 410 -15.39 10.87 25.98
CA GLU A 410 -16.31 10.04 26.77
C GLU A 410 -15.87 8.57 26.73
N LYS A 411 -15.36 8.08 27.86
CA LYS A 411 -15.24 6.66 28.19
C LYS A 411 -16.59 6.18 28.75
N ARG A 412 -17.14 5.10 28.19
CA ARG A 412 -18.29 4.38 28.78
C ARG A 412 -17.79 3.27 29.71
N THR A 413 -18.21 3.34 30.96
CA THR A 413 -18.01 2.36 32.02
C THR A 413 -19.15 1.33 32.07
N PHE A 414 -18.80 0.08 32.39
CA PHE A 414 -19.70 -1.02 32.75
C PHE A 414 -20.02 -0.97 34.25
N PRO A 415 -21.16 -1.52 34.71
CA PRO A 415 -21.36 -1.85 36.12
C PRO A 415 -21.07 -3.33 36.40
N ASP A 416 -20.46 -3.55 37.57
CA ASP A 416 -20.14 -4.82 38.22
C ASP A 416 -21.26 -5.20 39.20
N VAL A 417 -21.67 -6.47 39.24
CA VAL A 417 -22.52 -7.05 40.29
C VAL A 417 -22.05 -8.48 40.54
N SER A 418 -21.63 -8.76 41.78
CA SER A 418 -21.14 -10.05 42.25
C SER A 418 -22.14 -10.76 43.17
N ASN A 419 -22.13 -12.10 43.04
CA ASN A 419 -22.53 -13.18 43.96
C ASN A 419 -23.99 -13.34 44.43
N GLU A 420 -24.61 -14.47 44.04
CA GLU A 420 -24.73 -15.67 44.91
C GLU A 420 -25.30 -16.88 44.13
N SER A 421 -24.83 -18.08 44.47
CA SER A 421 -25.35 -19.39 43.98
C SER A 421 -26.40 -19.94 44.94
N PRO A 422 -27.31 -20.82 44.47
CA PRO A 422 -27.30 -22.16 45.08
C PRO A 422 -27.52 -23.33 44.11
N VAL A 423 -26.97 -24.45 44.54
CA VAL A 423 -27.12 -25.83 44.05
C VAL A 423 -28.55 -26.35 44.26
N ILE A 424 -29.10 -27.15 43.32
CA ILE A 424 -29.86 -28.41 43.58
C ILE A 424 -30.15 -29.18 42.26
N LYS A 425 -29.60 -30.41 42.25
CA LYS A 425 -30.00 -31.73 41.69
C LYS A 425 -31.09 -31.91 40.62
N ASP A 426 -30.69 -32.71 39.61
CA ASP A 426 -31.36 -33.84 38.93
C ASP A 426 -32.88 -33.81 38.69
N VAL A 427 -33.29 -33.86 37.40
CA VAL A 427 -34.26 -34.86 36.89
C VAL A 427 -33.98 -35.18 35.41
N ARG A 428 -33.65 -36.45 35.14
CA ARG A 428 -33.71 -37.11 33.82
C ARG A 428 -35.14 -37.09 33.26
N ARG A 429 -35.33 -36.80 31.97
CA ARG A 429 -36.31 -37.54 31.14
C ARG A 429 -36.03 -37.44 29.63
N LYS A 430 -35.94 -38.63 29.05
CA LYS A 430 -35.83 -39.00 27.64
C LYS A 430 -36.90 -38.31 26.77
N LYS A 431 -36.55 -37.97 25.52
CA LYS A 431 -37.31 -38.36 24.34
C LYS A 431 -36.43 -38.31 23.08
N SER A 432 -36.16 -39.51 22.57
CA SER A 432 -35.63 -39.82 21.25
C SER A 432 -36.65 -39.50 20.17
N ILE A 433 -36.24 -38.79 19.11
CA ILE A 433 -36.94 -38.79 17.83
C ILE A 433 -35.89 -39.07 16.75
N SER A 434 -36.05 -40.24 16.14
CA SER A 434 -35.33 -40.73 14.98
C SER A 434 -35.91 -40.13 13.69
N PHE A 435 -35.06 -39.68 12.78
CA PHE A 435 -35.39 -39.63 11.35
C PHE A 435 -34.20 -40.15 10.55
N ALA A 436 -34.45 -41.22 9.80
CA ALA A 436 -33.56 -41.84 8.83
C ALA A 436 -33.83 -41.24 7.42
N PRO A 437 -32.94 -41.47 6.44
CA PRO A 437 -32.60 -40.51 5.40
C PRO A 437 -33.42 -40.67 4.11
N LEU A 438 -33.57 -39.57 3.36
CA LEU A 438 -34.02 -39.58 1.97
C LEU A 438 -32.86 -39.28 1.01
N SER A 439 -32.85 -40.09 -0.02
CA SER A 439 -31.81 -40.29 -1.00
C SER A 439 -32.00 -39.44 -2.27
N LYS A 440 -30.86 -39.19 -2.93
CA LYS A 440 -30.62 -39.02 -4.39
C LYS A 440 -30.57 -37.61 -5.01
N PRO A 441 -29.76 -37.46 -6.09
CA PRO A 441 -29.16 -36.20 -6.54
C PRO A 441 -29.90 -35.60 -7.76
N ALA A 442 -29.68 -34.31 -8.04
CA ALA A 442 -29.99 -33.67 -9.32
C ALA A 442 -28.67 -33.05 -9.83
N GLU A 443 -28.04 -33.63 -10.85
CA GLU A 443 -28.28 -33.41 -12.29
C GLU A 443 -27.81 -32.05 -12.82
N THR A 444 -26.71 -32.19 -13.55
CA THR A 444 -26.09 -31.34 -14.56
C THR A 444 -27.08 -30.63 -15.47
N PHE A 445 -26.98 -29.31 -15.61
CA PHE A 445 -27.50 -28.59 -16.77
C PHE A 445 -26.34 -28.10 -17.65
N LEU A 446 -26.16 -28.79 -18.77
CA LEU A 446 -25.51 -28.31 -19.98
C LEU A 446 -26.46 -27.30 -20.63
N VAL A 447 -25.97 -26.10 -20.97
CA VAL A 447 -26.57 -25.27 -22.01
C VAL A 447 -25.50 -25.00 -23.05
N GLN A 448 -25.68 -25.64 -24.20
CA GLN A 448 -24.98 -25.34 -25.45
C GLN A 448 -26.01 -24.75 -26.43
N ALA A 449 -25.56 -23.67 -27.08
CA ALA A 449 -25.90 -23.21 -28.43
C ALA A 449 -27.31 -22.65 -28.71
N VAL A 450 -27.34 -21.40 -29.22
CA VAL A 450 -27.95 -21.09 -30.53
C VAL A 450 -27.15 -19.96 -31.20
N ALA A 451 -26.75 -20.25 -32.46
CA ALA A 451 -26.41 -19.39 -33.61
C ALA A 451 -25.36 -18.27 -33.49
#